data_AF-A0A815QKB6-F1
#
_entry.id   AF-A0A815QKB6-F1
#
_cell.length_a   1.000
_cell.length_b   1.000
_cell.length_c   1.000
_cell.angle_alpha   90.00
_cell.angle_beta   90.00
_cell.angle_gamma   90.00
#
_symmetry.space_group_name_H-M   'P 1'
#
loop_
_entity.id
_entity.type
_entity.pdbx_description
1 polymer ?
#
loop_
_entity_poly.entity_id
_entity_poly.type
_entity_poly.pdbx_seq_one_letter_code
_entity_poly.pdbx_strand_id
1 'polypeptide(L)'
;MMNLFNYQYLGREHLRGLNEYKYFPRWFAPNLMTFLGFLLLVFNFVMFSYYDFYFTEAHALPRWIWLIAAICQFCSHQLDGMDGKQARRTQSSSALGELFDHGVDSWACFLFPVCIFSVISRGEYGFSPMAMHMLLWIIYLSFIDSHWEKYNTKVLYLPWSYDISMLVMTITYLLAYFFTPGVFSFDIPIINVPFARCIEFIWPFFALCTSVPISIKHIQESYKNGTGYNRTYYEALRPLISPTILFISSTWWGLAS
;
A
#
# COMPACT_ATOMS: atom_id res chain seq x y z
N MET A 1 -29.67 -3.35 19.82
CA MET A 1 -28.41 -4.06 19.51
C MET A 1 -28.27 -4.12 18.00
N MET A 2 -27.30 -3.39 17.47
CA MET A 2 -27.00 -3.37 16.03
C MET A 2 -26.44 -4.74 15.65
N ASN A 3 -27.12 -5.45 14.75
CA ASN A 3 -26.72 -6.77 14.28
C ASN A 3 -25.46 -6.62 13.40
N LEU A 4 -24.29 -6.54 14.03
CA LEU A 4 -22.97 -6.49 13.40
C LEU A 4 -22.59 -7.82 12.69
N PHE A 5 -23.48 -8.82 12.69
CA PHE A 5 -23.22 -10.19 12.25
C PHE A 5 -23.94 -10.63 10.98
N ASN A 6 -24.70 -9.75 10.31
CA ASN A 6 -25.24 -10.06 8.98
C ASN A 6 -24.19 -9.81 7.90
N TYR A 7 -23.15 -10.65 7.90
CA TYR A 7 -22.26 -10.82 6.77
C TYR A 7 -23.06 -11.56 5.68
N GLN A 8 -23.69 -10.82 4.76
CA GLN A 8 -24.24 -11.44 3.57
C GLN A 8 -23.08 -11.94 2.72
N TYR A 9 -22.89 -13.26 2.70
CA TYR A 9 -22.04 -13.89 1.71
C TYR A 9 -22.51 -13.43 0.32
N LEU A 10 -21.58 -12.83 -0.44
CA LEU A 10 -21.75 -12.66 -1.87
C LEU A 10 -22.17 -14.03 -2.44
N GLY A 11 -23.40 -14.11 -2.94
CA GLY A 11 -24.00 -15.36 -3.39
C GLY A 11 -23.15 -16.05 -4.47
N ARG A 12 -23.41 -17.34 -4.71
CA ARG A 12 -22.70 -18.19 -5.69
C ARG A 12 -22.51 -17.56 -7.07
N GLU A 13 -23.35 -16.60 -7.45
CA GLU A 13 -23.27 -15.89 -8.72
C GLU A 13 -22.10 -14.90 -8.83
N HIS A 14 -21.66 -14.29 -7.71
CA HIS A 14 -20.44 -13.47 -7.64
C HIS A 14 -19.16 -14.30 -7.54
N LEU A 15 -19.28 -15.63 -7.37
CA LEU A 15 -18.18 -16.59 -7.43
C LEU A 15 -17.95 -17.14 -8.85
N ARG A 16 -18.71 -16.70 -9.86
CA ARG A 16 -18.45 -17.04 -11.26
C ARG A 16 -17.08 -16.48 -11.65
N GLY A 17 -16.14 -17.37 -12.00
CA GLY A 17 -14.72 -17.06 -12.25
C GLY A 17 -13.79 -17.48 -11.10
N LEU A 18 -14.28 -17.67 -9.87
CA LEU A 18 -13.46 -18.15 -8.74
C LEU A 18 -13.17 -19.67 -8.79
N ASN A 19 -13.89 -20.42 -9.62
CA ASN A 19 -13.64 -21.85 -9.87
C ASN A 19 -12.27 -22.14 -10.52
N GLU A 20 -11.64 -21.12 -11.11
CA GLU A 20 -10.34 -21.22 -11.78
C GLU A 20 -9.15 -20.97 -10.84
N TYR A 21 -9.39 -20.45 -9.63
CA TYR A 21 -8.32 -20.14 -8.65
C TYR A 21 -7.93 -21.38 -7.86
N LYS A 22 -7.28 -22.34 -8.52
CA LYS A 22 -6.74 -23.57 -7.91
C LYS A 22 -5.24 -23.50 -7.63
N TYR A 23 -4.66 -22.31 -7.45
CA TYR A 23 -3.22 -22.16 -7.26
C TYR A 23 -2.71 -22.73 -5.93
N PHE A 24 -3.50 -22.64 -4.86
CA PHE A 24 -3.09 -23.12 -3.52
C PHE A 24 -3.93 -24.31 -3.02
N PRO A 25 -3.31 -25.21 -2.23
CA PRO A 25 -4.03 -26.25 -1.51
C PRO A 25 -5.07 -25.69 -0.55
N ARG A 26 -6.17 -26.41 -0.32
CA ARG A 26 -7.25 -25.96 0.60
C ARG A 26 -6.83 -25.88 2.07
N TRP A 27 -5.78 -26.59 2.47
CA TRP A 27 -5.23 -26.51 3.83
C TRP A 27 -4.45 -25.21 4.07
N PHE A 28 -4.05 -24.51 3.01
CA PHE A 28 -3.32 -23.26 3.12
C PHE A 28 -4.29 -22.15 3.52
N ALA A 29 -4.26 -21.80 4.81
CA ALA A 29 -5.22 -20.90 5.42
C ALA A 29 -5.03 -19.44 4.92
N PRO A 30 -6.11 -18.68 4.68
CA PRO A 30 -6.03 -17.30 4.20
C PRO A 30 -5.17 -16.39 5.08
N ASN A 31 -5.41 -16.35 6.39
CA ASN A 31 -4.63 -15.50 7.30
C ASN A 31 -3.14 -15.89 7.35
N LEU A 32 -2.81 -17.16 7.04
CA LEU A 32 -1.42 -17.57 6.90
C LEU A 32 -0.79 -16.99 5.62
N MET A 33 -1.56 -16.87 4.53
CA MET A 33 -1.12 -16.20 3.30
C MET A 33 -0.78 -14.74 3.59
N THR A 34 -1.72 -14.00 4.20
CA THR A 34 -1.53 -12.62 4.65
C THR A 34 -0.28 -12.48 5.51
N PHE A 35 -0.14 -13.34 6.53
CA PHE A 35 0.98 -13.28 7.47
C PHE A 35 2.33 -13.59 6.80
N LEU A 36 2.38 -14.58 5.90
CA LEU A 36 3.60 -14.89 5.16
C LEU A 36 3.97 -13.75 4.20
N GLY A 37 2.99 -13.16 3.51
CA GLY A 37 3.20 -11.98 2.67
C GLY A 37 3.80 -10.82 3.45
N PHE A 38 3.28 -10.57 4.66
CA PHE A 38 3.81 -9.59 5.58
C PHE A 38 5.25 -9.88 6.04
N LEU A 39 5.55 -11.12 6.41
CA LEU A 39 6.90 -11.50 6.84
C LEU A 39 7.94 -11.30 5.72
N LEU A 40 7.55 -11.44 4.45
CA LEU A 40 8.43 -11.12 3.31
C LEU A 40 8.73 -9.61 3.23
N LEU A 41 7.76 -8.74 3.53
CA LEU A 41 7.99 -7.29 3.61
C LEU A 41 8.88 -6.93 4.80
N VAL A 42 8.63 -7.52 5.97
CA VAL A 42 9.49 -7.35 7.16
C VAL A 42 10.91 -7.81 6.86
N PHE A 43 11.07 -8.93 6.18
CA PHE A 43 12.37 -9.43 5.76
C PHE A 43 13.10 -8.44 4.85
N ASN A 44 12.42 -7.90 3.82
CA ASN A 44 12.98 -6.86 2.95
C ASN A 44 13.44 -5.64 3.75
N PHE A 45 12.58 -5.14 4.64
CA PHE A 45 12.88 -4.00 5.50
C PHE A 45 14.10 -4.23 6.39
N VAL A 46 14.18 -5.38 7.06
CA VAL A 46 15.32 -5.74 7.93
C VAL A 46 16.59 -5.93 7.10
N MET A 47 16.51 -6.58 5.94
CA MET A 47 17.63 -6.78 5.04
C MET A 47 18.20 -5.43 4.57
N PHE A 48 17.36 -4.53 4.05
CA PHE A 48 17.82 -3.20 3.64
C PHE A 48 18.37 -2.39 4.80
N SER A 49 17.71 -2.42 5.96
CA SER A 49 18.16 -1.71 7.15
C SER A 49 19.52 -2.23 7.66
N TYR A 50 19.82 -3.52 7.46
CA TYR A 50 21.11 -4.11 7.83
C TYR A 50 22.24 -3.68 6.88
N TYR A 51 21.97 -3.64 5.57
CA TYR A 51 22.99 -3.32 4.57
C TYR A 51 23.16 -1.82 4.30
N ASP A 52 22.10 -1.02 4.44
CA ASP A 52 22.09 0.42 4.17
C ASP A 52 21.14 1.16 5.12
N PHE A 53 21.52 1.21 6.40
CA PHE A 53 20.72 1.83 7.47
C PHE A 53 20.37 3.30 7.21
N TYR A 54 21.26 4.04 6.55
CA TYR A 54 21.09 5.48 6.29
C TYR A 54 20.45 5.77 4.93
N PHE A 55 20.19 4.75 4.10
CA PHE A 55 19.70 4.86 2.74
C PHE A 55 20.60 5.71 1.84
N THR A 56 21.92 5.70 2.05
CA THR A 56 22.86 6.57 1.32
C THR A 56 23.67 5.81 0.28
N GLU A 57 23.86 4.51 0.46
CA GLU A 57 24.88 3.72 -0.23
C GLU A 57 24.26 2.68 -1.18
N ALA A 58 23.15 3.01 -1.84
CA ALA A 58 22.44 2.09 -2.75
C ALA A 58 23.37 1.35 -3.73
N HIS A 59 24.38 2.03 -4.26
CA HIS A 59 25.33 1.46 -5.22
C HIS A 59 26.32 0.45 -4.61
N ALA A 60 26.52 0.49 -3.29
CA ALA A 60 27.39 -0.42 -2.57
C ALA A 60 26.73 -1.76 -2.22
N LEU A 61 25.39 -1.87 -2.33
CA LEU A 61 24.70 -3.12 -2.01
C LEU A 61 25.02 -4.22 -3.05
N PRO A 62 25.35 -5.44 -2.59
CA PRO A 62 25.48 -6.60 -3.45
C PRO A 62 24.23 -6.84 -4.31
N ARG A 63 24.43 -7.15 -5.60
CA ARG A 63 23.31 -7.28 -6.56
C ARG A 63 22.25 -8.28 -6.14
N TRP A 64 22.63 -9.38 -5.50
CA TRP A 64 21.69 -10.43 -5.07
C TRP A 64 20.64 -9.92 -4.08
N ILE A 65 20.91 -8.85 -3.32
CA ILE A 65 19.95 -8.22 -2.42
C ILE A 65 18.74 -7.72 -3.20
N TRP A 66 18.97 -7.07 -4.36
CA TRP A 66 17.91 -6.58 -5.23
C TRP A 66 17.07 -7.72 -5.82
N LEU A 67 17.72 -8.84 -6.18
CA LEU A 67 17.00 -10.02 -6.67
C LEU A 67 16.11 -10.64 -5.59
N ILE A 68 16.63 -10.79 -4.37
CA ILE A 68 15.83 -11.29 -3.24
C ILE A 68 14.68 -10.32 -2.93
N ALA A 69 14.95 -9.01 -2.91
CA ALA A 69 13.94 -8.00 -2.69
C ALA A 69 12.80 -8.06 -3.71
N ALA A 70 13.12 -8.23 -5.00
CA ALA A 70 12.13 -8.42 -6.06
C ALA A 70 11.26 -9.67 -5.83
N ILE A 71 11.88 -10.81 -5.49
CA ILE A 71 11.16 -12.05 -5.23
C ILE A 71 10.25 -11.92 -4.01
N CYS A 72 10.77 -11.38 -2.90
CA CYS A 72 9.99 -11.15 -1.68
C CYS A 72 8.83 -10.19 -1.92
N GLN A 73 9.07 -9.08 -2.64
CA GLN A 73 8.03 -8.10 -2.99
C GLN A 73 6.93 -8.71 -3.85
N PHE A 74 7.31 -9.43 -4.91
CA PHE A 74 6.37 -10.09 -5.80
C PHE A 74 5.54 -11.13 -5.04
N CYS A 75 6.19 -12.04 -4.31
CA CYS A 75 5.51 -13.06 -3.53
C CYS A 75 4.59 -12.45 -2.47
N SER A 76 5.00 -11.36 -1.82
CA SER A 76 4.18 -10.65 -0.84
C SER A 76 2.89 -10.12 -1.48
N HIS A 77 3.00 -9.37 -2.58
CA HIS A 77 1.85 -8.83 -3.31
C HIS A 77 0.91 -9.92 -3.82
N GLN A 78 1.46 -11.03 -4.29
CA GLN A 78 0.65 -12.16 -4.75
C GLN A 78 -0.09 -12.83 -3.59
N LEU A 79 0.56 -13.08 -2.45
CA LEU A 79 -0.07 -13.71 -1.29
C LEU A 79 -1.21 -12.86 -0.73
N ASP A 80 -0.98 -11.55 -0.61
CA ASP A 80 -1.95 -10.52 -0.24
C ASP A 80 -3.17 -10.55 -1.19
N GLY A 81 -2.97 -10.34 -2.49
CA GLY A 81 -4.06 -10.31 -3.47
C GLY A 81 -4.83 -11.63 -3.68
N MET A 82 -4.41 -12.73 -3.05
CA MET A 82 -5.04 -14.04 -3.15
C MET A 82 -5.76 -14.51 -1.88
N ASP A 83 -5.50 -13.91 -0.72
CA ASP A 83 -5.99 -14.43 0.56
C ASP A 83 -7.52 -14.36 0.68
N GLY A 84 -8.18 -13.27 0.26
CA GLY A 84 -9.62 -13.11 0.30
C GLY A 84 -10.30 -14.02 -0.72
N LYS A 85 -9.64 -14.29 -1.85
CA LYS A 85 -10.10 -15.28 -2.85
C LYS A 85 -10.04 -16.68 -2.25
N GLN A 86 -8.95 -17.00 -1.55
CA GLN A 86 -8.81 -18.26 -0.84
C GLN A 86 -9.86 -18.38 0.27
N ALA A 87 -10.11 -17.34 1.07
CA ALA A 87 -11.10 -17.35 2.15
C ALA A 87 -12.52 -17.62 1.63
N ARG A 88 -12.90 -17.04 0.49
CA ARG A 88 -14.16 -17.34 -0.18
C ARG A 88 -14.20 -18.78 -0.69
N ARG A 89 -13.10 -19.29 -1.25
CA ARG A 89 -13.00 -20.67 -1.77
C ARG A 89 -13.08 -21.73 -0.66
N THR A 90 -12.46 -21.48 0.49
CA THR A 90 -12.46 -22.38 1.65
C THR A 90 -13.65 -22.16 2.58
N GLN A 91 -14.52 -21.19 2.28
CA GLN A 91 -15.66 -20.79 3.12
C GLN A 91 -15.22 -20.43 4.54
N SER A 92 -14.07 -19.76 4.65
CA SER A 92 -13.46 -19.34 5.92
C SER A 92 -13.34 -17.81 6.05
N SER A 93 -14.11 -17.05 5.26
CA SER A 93 -14.23 -15.60 5.40
C SER A 93 -14.81 -15.23 6.77
N SER A 94 -14.17 -14.29 7.47
CA SER A 94 -14.60 -13.83 8.79
C SER A 94 -14.21 -12.38 9.01
N ALA A 95 -14.94 -11.67 9.88
CA ALA A 95 -14.60 -10.30 10.27
C ALA A 95 -13.22 -10.20 10.94
N LEU A 96 -12.78 -11.25 11.64
CA LEU A 96 -11.44 -11.31 12.22
C LEU A 96 -10.36 -11.45 11.14
N GLY A 97 -10.60 -12.28 10.11
CA GLY A 97 -9.68 -12.42 8.97
C GLY A 97 -9.53 -11.10 8.22
N GLU A 98 -10.65 -10.43 7.94
CA GLU A 98 -10.64 -9.09 7.33
C GLU A 98 -9.93 -8.04 8.20
N LEU A 99 -10.15 -8.04 9.52
CA LEU A 99 -9.44 -7.15 10.43
C LEU A 99 -7.93 -7.43 10.47
N PHE A 100 -7.54 -8.70 10.42
CA PHE A 100 -6.15 -9.12 10.40
C PHE A 100 -5.44 -8.66 9.13
N ASP A 101 -6.05 -8.92 7.98
CA ASP A 101 -5.62 -8.50 6.65
C ASP A 101 -5.37 -6.99 6.57
N HIS A 102 -6.42 -6.22 6.84
CA HIS A 102 -6.35 -4.76 6.88
C HIS A 102 -5.35 -4.22 7.91
N GLY A 103 -5.22 -4.89 9.07
CA GLY A 103 -4.28 -4.52 10.11
C GLY A 103 -2.84 -4.69 9.64
N VAL A 104 -2.55 -5.77 8.95
CA VAL A 104 -1.25 -6.06 8.34
C VAL A 104 -0.94 -5.09 7.19
N ASP A 105 -1.91 -4.78 6.34
CA ASP A 105 -1.75 -3.78 5.26
C ASP A 105 -1.40 -2.39 5.78
N SER A 106 -1.95 -2.00 6.93
CA SER A 106 -1.62 -0.72 7.55
C SER A 106 -0.13 -0.62 7.91
N TRP A 107 0.52 -1.73 8.28
CA TRP A 107 1.97 -1.80 8.50
C TRP A 107 2.74 -1.86 7.19
N ALA A 108 2.20 -2.55 6.17
CA ALA A 108 2.80 -2.58 4.83
C ALA A 108 2.94 -1.17 4.24
N CYS A 109 1.99 -0.27 4.52
CA CYS A 109 2.06 1.14 4.14
C CYS A 109 3.28 1.90 4.69
N PHE A 110 3.94 1.38 5.73
CA PHE A 110 5.20 1.91 6.25
C PHE A 110 6.42 1.13 5.73
N LEU A 111 6.37 -0.21 5.78
CA LEU A 111 7.52 -1.04 5.43
C LEU A 111 7.89 -0.92 3.95
N PHE A 112 6.88 -0.88 3.08
CA PHE A 112 7.07 -0.84 1.64
C PHE A 112 7.76 0.45 1.18
N PRO A 113 7.28 1.67 1.51
CA PRO A 113 7.93 2.90 1.04
C PRO A 113 9.35 3.08 1.59
N VAL A 114 9.62 2.61 2.81
CA VAL A 114 10.99 2.65 3.36
C VAL A 114 11.95 1.81 2.52
N CYS A 115 11.51 0.66 2.01
CA CYS A 115 12.34 -0.15 1.10
C CYS A 115 12.54 0.50 -0.28
N ILE A 116 11.68 1.44 -0.70
CA ILE A 116 11.86 2.23 -1.94
C ILE A 116 13.05 3.17 -1.81
N PHE A 117 13.20 3.79 -0.63
CA PHE A 117 14.30 4.71 -0.33
C PHE A 117 15.68 4.05 -0.40
N SER A 118 15.75 2.72 -0.26
CA SER A 118 17.00 1.99 -0.46
C SER A 118 17.43 1.96 -1.93
N VAL A 119 16.50 2.02 -2.89
CA VAL A 119 16.82 2.09 -4.33
C VAL A 119 17.13 3.52 -4.74
N ILE A 120 16.24 4.44 -4.36
CA ILE A 120 16.38 5.87 -4.62
C ILE A 120 17.03 6.46 -3.38
N SER A 121 18.37 6.32 -3.31
CA SER A 121 19.18 6.71 -2.15
C SER A 121 18.93 8.16 -1.71
N ARG A 122 19.47 8.56 -0.57
CA ARG A 122 19.57 9.95 -0.09
C ARG A 122 20.76 10.72 -0.67
N GLY A 123 21.40 10.16 -1.71
CA GLY A 123 22.53 10.80 -2.39
C GLY A 123 22.10 12.03 -3.20
N GLU A 124 23.00 12.51 -4.07
CA GLU A 124 22.79 13.70 -4.90
C GLU A 124 21.48 13.67 -5.72
N TYR A 125 21.12 12.50 -6.24
CA TYR A 125 19.90 12.28 -7.04
C TYR A 125 18.67 11.85 -6.22
N GLY A 126 18.79 11.93 -4.90
CA GLY A 126 17.92 11.29 -3.92
C GLY A 126 16.81 12.12 -3.32
N PHE A 127 16.06 11.51 -2.40
CA PHE A 127 15.10 12.23 -1.57
C PHE A 127 15.76 12.87 -0.35
N SER A 128 15.32 14.08 0.00
CA SER A 128 15.61 14.66 1.32
C SER A 128 14.82 13.91 2.41
N PRO A 129 15.24 13.95 3.69
CA PRO A 129 14.46 13.37 4.80
C PRO A 129 13.02 13.88 4.85
N MET A 130 12.82 15.16 4.58
CA MET A 130 11.48 15.75 4.52
C MET A 130 10.66 15.21 3.35
N ALA A 131 11.26 15.02 2.17
CA ALA A 131 10.59 14.40 1.03
C ALA A 131 10.19 12.95 1.33
N MET A 132 11.05 12.18 1.98
CA MET A 132 10.76 10.81 2.44
C MET A 132 9.59 10.78 3.43
N HIS A 133 9.58 11.68 4.42
CA HIS A 133 8.48 11.84 5.38
C HIS A 133 7.15 12.16 4.68
N MET A 134 7.16 13.10 3.73
CA MET A 134 5.95 13.47 2.99
C MET A 134 5.45 12.34 2.10
N LEU A 135 6.35 11.58 1.45
CA LEU A 135 5.97 10.43 0.63
C LEU A 135 5.32 9.32 1.47
N LEU A 136 5.88 9.02 2.64
CA LEU A 136 5.28 8.08 3.60
C LEU A 136 3.85 8.50 3.96
N TRP A 137 3.64 9.79 4.25
CA TRP A 137 2.33 10.32 4.56
C TRP A 137 1.34 10.24 3.40
N ILE A 138 1.78 10.51 2.18
CA ILE A 138 0.89 10.41 1.00
C ILE A 138 0.42 8.97 0.81
N ILE A 139 1.30 7.99 0.99
CA ILE A 139 0.95 6.57 0.86
C ILE A 139 0.01 6.16 1.99
N TYR A 140 0.31 6.55 3.23
CA TYR A 140 -0.54 6.28 4.38
C TYR A 140 -1.93 6.93 4.26
N LEU A 141 -2.01 8.18 3.79
CA LEU A 141 -3.28 8.86 3.54
C LEU A 141 -4.07 8.20 2.41
N SER A 142 -3.40 7.67 1.39
CA SER A 142 -4.06 6.91 0.31
C SER A 142 -4.68 5.61 0.84
N PHE A 143 -4.03 4.94 1.78
CA PHE A 143 -4.59 3.79 2.49
C PHE A 143 -5.78 4.19 3.38
N ILE A 144 -5.66 5.30 4.11
CA ILE A 144 -6.75 5.83 4.94
C ILE A 144 -7.95 6.27 4.08
N ASP A 145 -7.74 6.79 2.86
CA ASP A 145 -8.80 7.21 1.94
C ASP A 145 -9.72 6.02 1.56
N SER A 146 -9.16 4.87 1.17
CA SER A 146 -9.96 3.67 0.84
C SER A 146 -10.72 3.13 2.06
N HIS A 147 -10.15 3.24 3.25
CA HIS A 147 -10.79 2.83 4.50
C HIS A 147 -11.87 3.82 4.95
N TRP A 148 -11.66 5.11 4.71
CA TRP A 148 -12.64 6.15 4.93
C TRP A 148 -13.83 5.98 3.99
N GLU A 149 -13.57 5.64 2.73
CA GLU A 149 -14.60 5.27 1.78
C GLU A 149 -15.41 4.05 2.27
N LYS A 150 -14.72 2.94 2.60
CA LYS A 150 -15.36 1.74 3.16
C LYS A 150 -16.19 2.05 4.40
N TYR A 151 -15.66 2.86 5.30
CA TYR A 151 -16.35 3.27 6.52
C TYR A 151 -17.71 3.87 6.15
N ASN A 152 -17.78 4.74 5.14
CA ASN A 152 -19.00 5.41 4.67
C ASN A 152 -19.93 4.55 3.79
N THR A 153 -19.38 3.72 2.90
CA THR A 153 -20.12 2.99 1.85
C THR A 153 -20.41 1.52 2.17
N LYS A 154 -19.73 0.93 3.17
CA LYS A 154 -19.67 -0.52 3.48
C LYS A 154 -18.82 -1.35 2.51
N VAL A 155 -18.32 -0.77 1.43
CA VAL A 155 -17.57 -1.48 0.39
C VAL A 155 -16.16 -0.93 0.35
N LEU A 156 -15.16 -1.82 0.44
CA LEU A 156 -13.78 -1.45 0.22
C LEU A 156 -13.51 -1.42 -1.29
N TYR A 157 -13.29 -0.23 -1.84
CA TYR A 157 -12.78 -0.10 -3.19
C TYR A 157 -11.26 0.03 -3.10
N LEU A 158 -10.57 -1.01 -3.58
CA LEU A 158 -9.12 -0.97 -3.68
C LEU A 158 -8.73 -0.21 -4.97
N PRO A 159 -7.86 0.79 -4.89
CA PRO A 159 -7.45 1.54 -6.06
C PRO A 159 -6.51 0.68 -6.92
N TRP A 160 -6.75 0.64 -8.23
CA TRP A 160 -5.89 -0.06 -9.20
C TRP A 160 -4.43 0.43 -9.17
N SER A 161 -4.19 1.65 -8.70
CA SER A 161 -2.86 2.21 -8.52
C SER A 161 -2.04 1.44 -7.48
N TYR A 162 -2.68 0.81 -6.49
CA TYR A 162 -2.02 -0.06 -5.52
C TYR A 162 -1.33 -1.23 -6.23
N ASP A 163 -2.08 -2.02 -7.01
CA ASP A 163 -1.55 -3.20 -7.72
C ASP A 163 -0.43 -2.82 -8.68
N ILE A 164 -0.59 -1.71 -9.40
CA ILE A 164 0.46 -1.20 -10.28
C ILE A 164 1.70 -0.79 -9.49
N SER A 165 1.54 -0.12 -8.34
CA SER A 165 2.69 0.30 -7.52
C SER A 165 3.52 -0.90 -7.04
N MET A 166 2.87 -2.02 -6.69
CA MET A 166 3.54 -3.25 -6.24
C MET A 166 4.33 -3.93 -7.36
N LEU A 167 3.77 -3.96 -8.57
CA LEU A 167 4.44 -4.46 -9.77
C LEU A 167 5.59 -3.55 -10.21
N VAL A 168 5.38 -2.23 -10.22
CA VAL A 168 6.42 -1.24 -10.51
C VAL A 168 7.60 -1.43 -9.56
N MET A 169 7.35 -1.62 -8.26
CA MET A 169 8.43 -1.85 -7.29
C MET A 169 9.17 -3.17 -7.51
N THR A 170 8.45 -4.24 -7.84
CA THR A 170 9.09 -5.51 -8.24
C THR A 170 10.01 -5.29 -9.44
N ILE A 171 9.55 -4.57 -10.46
CA ILE A 171 10.34 -4.25 -11.66
C ILE A 171 11.53 -3.37 -11.29
N THR A 172 11.35 -2.36 -10.44
CA THR A 172 12.43 -1.48 -9.95
C THR A 172 13.56 -2.29 -9.31
N TYR A 173 13.24 -3.27 -8.46
CA TYR A 173 14.25 -4.16 -7.88
C TYR A 173 14.92 -5.05 -8.92
N LEU A 174 14.19 -5.57 -9.90
CA LEU A 174 14.78 -6.34 -11.01
C LEU A 174 15.73 -5.48 -11.87
N LEU A 175 15.36 -4.24 -12.15
CA LEU A 175 16.22 -3.30 -12.87
C LEU A 175 17.48 -2.98 -12.06
N ALA A 176 17.35 -2.76 -10.75
CA ALA A 176 18.49 -2.59 -9.85
C ALA A 176 19.42 -3.82 -9.82
N TYR A 177 18.86 -5.04 -9.92
CA TYR A 177 19.64 -6.27 -10.03
C TYR A 177 20.45 -6.34 -11.34
N PHE A 178 19.81 -6.11 -12.49
CA PHE A 178 20.46 -6.26 -13.80
C PHE A 178 21.40 -5.10 -14.16
N PHE A 179 21.01 -3.87 -13.81
CA PHE A 179 21.66 -2.65 -14.29
C PHE A 179 22.25 -1.77 -13.19
N THR A 180 22.18 -2.21 -11.92
CA THR A 180 22.50 -1.43 -10.71
C THR A 180 21.48 -0.31 -10.42
N PRO A 181 21.36 0.18 -9.17
CA PRO A 181 20.48 1.30 -8.85
C PRO A 181 20.80 2.60 -9.61
N GLY A 182 21.97 2.73 -10.23
CA GLY A 182 22.38 3.92 -10.98
C GLY A 182 21.48 4.27 -12.16
N VAL A 183 20.68 3.32 -12.66
CA VAL A 183 19.67 3.60 -13.70
C VAL A 183 18.58 4.57 -13.26
N PHE A 184 18.41 4.78 -11.95
CA PHE A 184 17.45 5.73 -11.39
C PHE A 184 18.10 7.07 -11.00
N SER A 185 19.44 7.16 -11.07
CA SER A 185 20.23 8.34 -10.67
C SER A 185 20.57 9.18 -11.90
N PHE A 186 19.59 9.92 -12.42
CA PHE A 186 19.78 10.83 -13.55
C PHE A 186 18.90 12.07 -13.44
N ASP A 187 19.33 13.15 -14.09
CA ASP A 187 18.53 14.36 -14.28
C ASP A 187 17.66 14.24 -15.53
N ILE A 188 16.41 14.71 -15.43
CA ILE A 188 15.52 14.80 -16.59
C ILE A 188 16.00 15.97 -17.47
N PRO A 189 16.47 15.72 -18.71
CA PRO A 189 17.19 16.73 -19.49
C PRO A 189 16.41 18.02 -19.81
N ILE A 190 15.07 17.93 -19.85
CA ILE A 190 14.20 19.03 -20.23
C ILE A 190 14.05 20.05 -19.07
N ILE A 191 14.02 19.56 -17.82
CA ILE A 191 13.74 20.37 -16.63
C ILE A 191 14.95 20.50 -15.70
N ASN A 192 16.03 19.77 -15.95
CA ASN A 192 17.27 19.74 -15.16
C ASN A 192 17.03 19.48 -13.67
N VAL A 193 16.18 18.48 -13.39
CA VAL A 193 15.80 18.05 -12.04
C VAL A 193 16.01 16.54 -11.92
N PRO A 194 16.50 16.02 -10.77
CA PRO A 194 16.64 14.59 -10.56
C PRO A 194 15.33 13.83 -10.75
N PHE A 195 15.38 12.67 -11.40
CA PHE A 195 14.20 11.82 -11.63
C PHE A 195 13.38 11.56 -10.35
N ALA A 196 14.07 11.32 -9.22
CA ALA A 196 13.44 11.11 -7.92
C ALA A 196 12.51 12.26 -7.51
N ARG A 197 12.89 13.51 -7.78
CA ARG A 197 12.11 14.70 -7.39
C ARG A 197 10.78 14.78 -8.13
N CYS A 198 10.64 14.16 -9.31
CA CYS A 198 9.35 14.08 -9.98
C CYS A 198 8.33 13.25 -9.21
N ILE A 199 8.79 12.21 -8.48
CA ILE A 199 7.93 11.36 -7.66
C ILE A 199 7.24 12.20 -6.55
N GLU A 200 7.94 13.20 -6.02
CA GLU A 200 7.39 14.11 -4.99
C GLU A 200 6.20 14.92 -5.46
N PHE A 201 6.04 15.14 -6.77
CA PHE A 201 4.90 15.88 -7.33
C PHE A 201 3.85 14.95 -7.91
N ILE A 202 4.28 13.89 -8.61
CA ILE A 202 3.39 12.94 -9.28
C ILE A 202 2.51 12.23 -8.26
N TRP A 203 3.09 11.69 -7.19
CA TRP A 203 2.34 10.88 -6.24
C TRP A 203 1.25 11.67 -5.47
N PRO A 204 1.55 12.86 -4.88
CA PRO A 204 0.50 13.65 -4.26
C PRO A 204 -0.53 14.17 -5.27
N PHE A 205 -0.14 14.45 -6.51
CA PHE A 205 -1.10 14.81 -7.56
C PHE A 205 -2.10 13.67 -7.79
N PHE A 206 -1.64 12.43 -7.98
CA PHE A 206 -2.55 11.29 -8.13
C PHE A 206 -3.41 11.07 -6.87
N ALA A 207 -2.84 11.14 -5.68
CA ALA A 207 -3.60 10.97 -4.43
C ALA A 207 -4.72 12.02 -4.27
N LEU A 208 -4.40 13.31 -4.45
CA LEU A 208 -5.32 14.42 -4.20
C LEU A 208 -6.28 14.69 -5.36
N CYS A 209 -5.84 14.54 -6.61
CA CYS A 209 -6.63 14.88 -7.78
C CYS A 209 -7.39 13.68 -8.37
N THR A 210 -7.06 12.44 -7.97
CA THR A 210 -7.77 11.25 -8.47
C THR A 210 -8.40 10.42 -7.36
N SER A 211 -7.65 9.94 -6.37
CA SER A 211 -8.19 9.03 -5.33
C SER A 211 -9.29 9.70 -4.51
N VAL A 212 -8.97 10.82 -3.86
CA VAL A 212 -9.91 11.50 -2.95
C VAL A 212 -11.22 11.93 -3.66
N PRO A 213 -11.18 12.55 -4.87
CA PRO A 213 -12.40 12.87 -5.60
C PRO A 213 -13.26 11.65 -5.98
N ILE A 214 -12.63 10.53 -6.33
CA ILE A 214 -13.33 9.27 -6.63
C ILE A 214 -14.02 8.74 -5.36
N SER A 215 -13.31 8.70 -4.23
CA SER A 215 -13.86 8.29 -2.93
C SER A 215 -15.05 9.15 -2.53
N ILE A 216 -14.96 10.48 -2.69
CA ILE A 216 -16.08 11.40 -2.44
C ILE A 216 -17.27 11.07 -3.34
N LYS A 217 -17.04 10.86 -4.64
CA LYS A 217 -18.09 10.54 -5.61
C LYS A 217 -18.81 9.24 -5.23
N HIS A 218 -18.07 8.19 -4.88
CA HIS A 218 -18.66 6.92 -4.46
C HIS A 218 -19.46 7.04 -3.15
N ILE A 219 -18.98 7.83 -2.19
CA ILE A 219 -19.74 8.12 -0.96
C ILE A 219 -21.07 8.82 -1.30
N GLN A 220 -21.03 9.83 -2.16
CA GLN A 220 -22.23 10.57 -2.61
C GLN A 220 -23.21 9.65 -3.34
N GLU A 221 -22.73 8.83 -4.27
CA GLU A 221 -23.55 7.86 -5.01
C GLU A 221 -24.14 6.80 -4.06
N SER A 222 -23.37 6.32 -3.09
CA SER A 222 -23.83 5.37 -2.08
C SER A 222 -24.94 5.94 -1.21
N TYR A 223 -24.88 7.24 -0.87
CA TYR A 223 -25.92 7.90 -0.08
C TYR A 223 -27.17 8.18 -0.91
N LYS A 224 -26.99 8.62 -2.16
CA LYS A 224 -28.11 8.82 -3.10
C LYS A 224 -28.87 7.52 -3.37
N ASN A 225 -28.16 6.40 -3.47
CA ASN A 225 -28.73 5.08 -3.74
C ASN A 225 -29.19 4.35 -2.47
N GLY A 226 -29.00 4.93 -1.28
CA GLY A 226 -29.41 4.32 -0.01
C GLY A 226 -28.64 3.04 0.38
N THR A 227 -27.48 2.78 -0.23
CA THR A 227 -26.67 1.58 0.05
C THR A 227 -25.71 1.78 1.22
N GLY A 228 -25.29 3.03 1.47
CA GLY A 228 -24.35 3.40 2.51
C GLY A 228 -24.95 3.44 3.92
N TYR A 229 -24.24 4.06 4.84
CA TYR A 229 -24.73 4.29 6.20
C TYR A 229 -25.49 5.62 6.36
N ASN A 230 -25.47 6.50 5.36
CA ASN A 230 -26.11 7.83 5.40
C ASN A 230 -25.74 8.64 6.65
N ARG A 231 -24.45 8.65 6.99
CA ARG A 231 -23.94 9.33 8.18
C ARG A 231 -24.05 10.84 8.06
N THR A 232 -24.12 11.50 9.20
CA THR A 232 -23.93 12.95 9.26
C THR A 232 -22.52 13.32 8.81
N TYR A 233 -22.33 14.58 8.39
CA TYR A 233 -21.02 15.06 7.95
C TYR A 233 -19.92 14.86 9.00
N TYR A 234 -20.23 15.12 10.27
CA TYR A 234 -19.29 14.92 11.37
C TYR A 234 -18.89 13.46 11.53
N GLU A 235 -19.87 12.55 11.53
CA GLU A 235 -19.59 11.12 11.70
C GLU A 235 -18.86 10.53 10.48
N ALA A 236 -19.13 11.04 9.28
CA ALA A 236 -18.46 10.64 8.04
C ALA A 236 -16.97 11.01 8.04
N LEU A 237 -16.60 12.15 8.64
CA LEU A 237 -15.21 12.62 8.74
C LEU A 237 -14.47 12.12 9.97
N ARG A 238 -15.17 11.55 10.96
CA ARG A 238 -14.58 11.09 12.23
C ARG A 238 -13.31 10.24 12.06
N PRO A 239 -13.21 9.29 11.12
CA PRO A 239 -11.99 8.49 10.95
C PRO A 239 -10.75 9.29 10.55
N LEU A 240 -10.92 10.47 9.94
CA LEU A 240 -9.83 11.29 9.43
C LEU A 240 -9.19 12.18 10.51
N ILE A 241 -9.87 12.37 11.65
CA ILE A 241 -9.40 13.28 12.72
C ILE A 241 -8.05 12.82 13.27
N SER A 242 -7.93 11.54 13.66
CA SER A 242 -6.70 11.02 14.27
C SER A 242 -5.51 11.01 13.30
N PRO A 243 -5.63 10.52 12.05
CA PRO A 243 -4.57 10.64 11.05
C PRO A 243 -4.15 12.09 10.79
N THR A 244 -5.11 13.03 10.74
CA THR A 244 -4.81 14.46 10.53
C THR A 244 -3.99 15.05 11.67
N ILE A 245 -4.36 14.77 12.92
CA ILE A 245 -3.60 15.23 14.10
C ILE A 245 -2.19 14.67 14.07
N LEU A 246 -2.03 13.38 13.75
CA LEU A 246 -0.73 12.73 13.67
C LEU A 246 0.13 13.28 12.53
N PHE A 247 -0.48 13.57 11.37
CA PHE A 247 0.20 14.21 10.25
C PHE A 247 0.74 15.59 10.63
N ILE A 248 -0.10 16.43 11.23
CA ILE A 248 0.29 17.78 11.66
C ILE A 248 1.39 17.72 12.72
N SER A 249 1.24 16.89 13.75
CA SER A 249 2.19 16.83 14.86
C SER A 249 3.54 16.25 14.43
N SER A 250 3.56 15.19 13.61
CA SER A 250 4.80 14.59 13.10
C SER A 250 5.51 15.49 12.09
N THR A 251 4.76 16.19 11.23
CA THR A 251 5.33 17.15 10.26
C THR A 251 5.89 18.37 10.98
N TRP A 252 5.19 18.88 12.00
CA TRP A 252 5.72 19.93 12.86
C TRP A 252 7.04 19.49 13.50
N TRP A 253 7.06 18.29 14.09
CA TRP A 253 8.27 17.76 14.73
C TRP A 253 9.44 17.66 13.74
N GLY A 254 9.20 17.13 12.53
CA GLY A 254 10.23 17.02 11.48
C GLY A 254 10.70 18.37 10.91
N LEU A 255 9.89 19.43 10.97
CA LEU A 255 10.31 20.79 10.61
C LEU A 255 11.09 21.50 11.72
N ALA A 256 10.91 21.09 12.97
CA ALA A 256 11.55 21.67 14.14
C ALA A 256 12.87 20.99 14.53
N SER A 257 13.16 19.81 13.95
CA SER A 257 14.41 19.04 14.13
C SER A 257 15.47 19.41 13.10
#